data_AF-E9KZF9-F1
#
_entry.id   AF-E9KZF9-F1
#
_cell.length_a   1.000
_cell.length_b   1.000
_cell.length_c   1.000
_cell.angle_alpha   90.00
_cell.angle_beta   90.00
_cell.angle_gamma   90.00
#
_symmetry.space_group_name_H-M   'P 1'
#
loop_
_entity.id
_entity.type
_entity.pdbx_description
1 polymer ?
#
loop_
_entity_poly.entity_id
_entity_poly.type
_entity_poly.pdbx_seq_one_letter_code
_entity_poly.pdbx_strand_id
1 'polypeptide(L)'
;GGWGNLGGGVTQIVMGTALFPLFKTGMSAEMAWRTVCLVPACVGFCLGFTIMRISDDAPKGNYAEMKKNGNMAEVSAAASFRSGATNLNTWILFIQYACCFGVELTMNNAAASYFKSKFELSTESAAAIASIFGWMNLFARGIGGFMSDKLNSKMGMRGRICA
;
A
#
# COMPACT_ATOMS: atom_id res chain seq x y z
N GLY A 1 -2.43 1.83 6.96
CA GLY A 1 -2.33 1.61 5.50
C GLY A 1 -1.24 2.41 4.80
N GLY A 2 -0.03 2.55 5.37
CA GLY A 2 1.12 3.17 4.67
C GLY A 2 1.97 2.18 3.86
N TRP A 3 1.91 0.90 4.22
CA TRP A 3 2.71 -0.17 3.65
C TRP A 3 2.46 -0.43 2.16
N GLY A 4 1.26 -0.18 1.65
CA GLY A 4 0.96 -0.36 0.22
C GLY A 4 1.73 0.62 -0.69
N ASN A 5 1.79 1.90 -0.32
CA ASN A 5 2.48 2.91 -1.12
C ASN A 5 3.99 2.88 -0.90
N LEU A 6 4.44 2.47 0.30
CA LEU A 6 5.84 2.09 0.51
C LEU A 6 6.21 0.93 -0.41
N GLY A 7 5.37 -0.11 -0.51
CA GLY A 7 5.57 -1.22 -1.42
C GLY A 7 5.75 -0.77 -2.87
N GLY A 8 4.94 0.19 -3.33
CA GLY A 8 5.11 0.84 -4.63
C GLY A 8 6.47 1.53 -4.79
N GLY A 9 6.91 2.30 -3.79
CA GLY A 9 8.23 2.96 -3.81
C GLY A 9 9.41 1.99 -3.77
N VAL A 10 9.36 0.97 -2.91
CA VAL A 10 10.36 -0.11 -2.83
C VAL A 10 10.44 -0.86 -4.15
N THR A 11 9.29 -1.11 -4.77
CA THR A 11 9.21 -1.77 -6.07
C THR A 11 9.89 -0.96 -7.17
N GLN A 12 9.74 0.37 -7.20
CA GLN A 12 10.42 1.23 -8.16
C GLN A 12 11.95 1.19 -8.00
N ILE A 13 12.46 1.15 -6.76
CA ILE A 13 13.90 1.04 -6.50
C ILE A 13 14.43 -0.34 -6.88
N VAL A 14 13.80 -1.39 -6.35
CA VAL A 14 14.26 -2.77 -6.53
C VAL A 14 14.14 -3.19 -7.99
N MET A 15 12.99 -2.95 -8.62
CA MET A 15 12.79 -3.35 -10.02
C MET A 15 13.43 -2.39 -11.00
N GLY A 16 13.20 -1.08 -10.85
CA GLY A 16 13.62 -0.07 -11.82
C GLY A 16 15.10 0.30 -11.72
N THR A 17 15.62 0.46 -10.51
CA THR A 17 16.98 1.00 -10.31
C THR A 17 18.03 -0.09 -10.03
N ALA A 18 17.65 -1.22 -9.43
CA ALA A 18 18.59 -2.30 -9.10
C ALA A 18 18.54 -3.47 -10.09
N LEU A 19 17.38 -4.12 -10.24
CA LEU A 19 17.27 -5.35 -11.03
C LEU A 19 17.32 -5.08 -12.54
N PHE A 20 16.64 -4.04 -13.04
CA PHE A 20 16.62 -3.77 -14.48
C PHE A 20 18.01 -3.49 -15.07
N PRO A 21 18.87 -2.62 -14.48
CA PRO A 21 20.24 -2.44 -14.96
C PRO A 21 21.09 -3.71 -14.85
N LEU A 22 20.92 -4.49 -13.78
CA LEU A 22 21.63 -5.75 -13.56
C LEU A 22 21.30 -6.81 -14.62
N PHE A 23 20.04 -6.91 -15.05
CA PHE A 23 19.67 -7.84 -16.12
C PHE A 23 20.01 -7.30 -17.53
N LYS A 24 20.09 -5.97 -17.68
CA LYS A 24 20.49 -5.33 -18.94
C LYS A 24 21.96 -5.54 -19.29
N THR A 25 22.84 -5.88 -18.34
CA THR A 25 24.24 -6.21 -18.66
C THR A 25 24.42 -7.53 -19.40
N GLY A 26 23.43 -8.44 -19.33
CA GLY A 26 23.48 -9.77 -19.95
C GLY A 26 22.36 -10.07 -20.95
N MET A 27 21.36 -9.20 -21.08
CA MET A 27 20.19 -9.41 -21.94
C MET A 27 19.73 -8.10 -22.62
N SER A 28 18.93 -8.23 -23.69
CA SER A 28 18.26 -7.08 -24.31
C SER A 28 17.29 -6.42 -23.33
N ALA A 29 17.04 -5.12 -23.50
CA ALA A 29 16.12 -4.38 -22.64
C ALA A 29 14.72 -5.00 -22.57
N GLU A 30 14.26 -5.62 -23.66
CA GLU A 30 12.96 -6.29 -23.74
C GLU A 30 12.90 -7.59 -22.93
N MET A 31 13.99 -8.35 -22.87
CA MET A 31 14.06 -9.53 -22.02
C MET A 31 14.26 -9.15 -20.56
N ALA A 32 15.07 -8.13 -20.27
CA ALA A 32 15.36 -7.67 -18.92
C ALA A 32 14.09 -7.27 -18.14
N TRP A 33 13.18 -6.48 -18.72
CA TRP A 33 11.97 -6.07 -17.99
C TRP A 33 11.02 -7.25 -17.69
N ARG A 34 10.94 -8.25 -18.59
CA ARG A 34 10.13 -9.45 -18.38
C ARG A 34 10.69 -10.29 -17.24
N THR A 35 12.01 -10.46 -17.21
CA THR A 35 12.69 -11.24 -16.17
C THR A 35 12.62 -10.57 -14.80
N VAL A 36 12.68 -9.24 -14.73
CA VAL A 36 12.53 -8.49 -13.48
C VAL A 36 11.16 -8.76 -12.83
N CYS A 37 10.09 -8.91 -13.61
CA CYS A 37 8.74 -9.20 -13.11
C CYS A 37 8.59 -10.60 -12.46
N LEU A 38 9.49 -11.56 -12.74
CA LEU A 38 9.47 -12.87 -12.09
C LEU A 38 9.84 -12.79 -10.60
N VAL A 39 10.75 -11.87 -10.25
CA VAL A 39 11.23 -11.70 -8.87
C VAL A 39 10.09 -11.39 -7.88
N PRO A 40 9.25 -10.35 -8.06
CA PRO A 40 8.14 -10.09 -7.15
C PRO A 40 7.08 -11.20 -7.18
N ALA A 41 6.89 -11.90 -8.31
CA ALA A 41 5.95 -13.01 -8.40
C ALA A 41 6.39 -14.18 -7.49
N CYS A 42 7.67 -14.55 -7.52
CA CYS A 42 8.22 -15.58 -6.65
C CYS A 42 8.17 -15.17 -5.18
N VAL A 43 8.56 -13.93 -4.86
CA VAL A 43 8.48 -13.40 -3.48
C VAL A 43 7.05 -13.42 -2.96
N GLY A 44 6.07 -12.99 -3.77
CA GLY A 44 4.67 -13.00 -3.41
C GLY A 44 4.13 -14.41 -3.13
N PHE A 45 4.50 -15.39 -3.95
CA PHE A 45 4.09 -16.78 -3.75
C PHE A 45 4.69 -17.38 -2.47
N CYS A 46 5.99 -17.20 -2.24
CA CYS A 46 6.67 -17.67 -1.03
C CYS A 46 6.10 -17.02 0.24
N LEU A 47 5.84 -15.70 0.19
CA LEU A 47 5.26 -14.98 1.31
C LEU A 47 3.82 -15.44 1.59
N GLY A 48 3.00 -15.62 0.55
CA GLY A 48 1.64 -16.15 0.67
C GLY A 48 1.63 -17.54 1.31
N PHE A 49 2.52 -18.44 0.86
CA PHE A 49 2.67 -19.76 1.48
C PHE A 49 3.09 -19.69 2.94
N THR A 50 4.02 -18.79 3.28
CA THR A 50 4.52 -18.62 4.66
C THR A 50 3.42 -18.09 5.58
N ILE A 51 2.66 -17.07 5.14
CA ILE A 51 1.54 -16.51 5.90
C ILE A 51 0.50 -17.59 6.19
N MET A 52 0.14 -18.42 5.20
CA MET A 52 -0.82 -19.52 5.41
C MET A 52 -0.36 -20.57 6.43
N ARG A 53 0.95 -20.66 6.73
CA ARG A 53 1.50 -21.66 7.65
C ARG A 53 1.82 -21.13 9.03
N ILE A 54 2.12 -19.83 9.16
CA ILE A 54 2.66 -19.25 10.38
C ILE A 54 1.71 -18.21 11.00
N SER A 55 0.83 -17.59 10.21
CA SER A 55 0.01 -16.49 10.70
C SER A 55 -1.31 -16.97 11.31
N ASP A 56 -1.62 -16.44 12.49
CA ASP A 56 -2.93 -16.55 13.12
C ASP A 56 -3.83 -15.37 12.70
N ASP A 57 -5.12 -15.62 12.53
CA ASP A 57 -6.08 -14.60 12.07
C ASP A 57 -6.30 -13.45 13.09
N ALA A 58 -6.14 -13.73 14.38
CA ALA A 58 -6.33 -12.79 15.47
C ALA A 58 -5.48 -13.16 16.70
N PRO A 59 -5.23 -12.23 17.63
CA PRO A 59 -4.54 -12.53 18.90
C PRO A 59 -5.24 -13.60 19.75
N LYS A 60 -6.51 -13.92 19.45
CA LYS A 60 -7.34 -14.92 20.11
C LYS A 60 -7.35 -16.28 19.38
N GLY A 61 -6.52 -16.45 18.35
CA GLY A 61 -6.50 -17.64 17.49
C GLY A 61 -7.34 -17.47 16.22
N ASN A 62 -7.55 -18.56 15.49
CA ASN A 62 -8.14 -18.54 14.15
C ASN A 62 -9.66 -18.33 14.16
N TYR A 63 -10.18 -17.56 13.19
CA TYR A 63 -11.61 -17.23 13.13
C TYR A 63 -12.47 -18.48 12.95
N ALA A 64 -11.99 -19.48 12.22
CA ALA A 64 -12.70 -20.74 12.00
C ALA A 64 -12.98 -21.49 13.31
N GLU A 65 -11.99 -21.55 14.20
CA GLU A 65 -12.11 -22.20 15.51
C GLU A 65 -13.00 -21.39 16.45
N MET A 66 -12.86 -20.06 16.46
CA MET A 66 -13.70 -19.19 17.29
C MET A 66 -15.17 -19.24 16.89
N LYS A 67 -15.48 -19.34 15.59
CA LYS A 67 -16.86 -19.57 15.11
C LYS A 67 -17.39 -20.93 15.53
N LYS A 68 -16.57 -21.99 15.39
CA LYS A 68 -16.94 -23.35 15.80
C LYS A 68 -17.22 -23.46 17.30
N ASN A 69 -16.47 -22.73 18.13
CA ASN A 69 -16.60 -22.70 19.58
C ASN A 69 -17.69 -21.74 20.08
N GLY A 70 -18.41 -21.05 19.19
CA GLY A 70 -19.47 -20.10 19.55
C GLY A 70 -18.98 -18.78 20.16
N ASN A 71 -17.68 -18.52 20.14
CA ASN A 71 -17.06 -17.32 20.74
C ASN A 71 -17.08 -16.09 19.80
N MET A 72 -17.67 -16.22 18.60
CA MET A 72 -17.82 -15.14 17.64
C MET A 72 -19.19 -15.20 16.97
N ALA A 73 -19.91 -14.09 16.98
CA ALA A 73 -21.19 -13.97 16.27
C ALA A 73 -20.97 -14.05 14.76
N GLU A 74 -21.75 -14.89 14.07
CA GLU A 74 -21.75 -14.94 12.61
C GLU A 74 -22.47 -13.71 12.05
N VAL A 75 -21.70 -12.66 11.77
CA VAL A 75 -22.21 -11.51 11.05
C VAL A 75 -22.18 -11.81 9.56
N SER A 76 -23.34 -11.75 8.91
CA SER A 76 -23.42 -11.90 7.46
C SER A 76 -22.68 -10.75 6.77
N ALA A 77 -21.73 -11.09 5.88
CA ALA A 77 -20.99 -10.11 5.10
C ALA A 77 -21.94 -9.18 4.30
N ALA A 78 -23.06 -9.72 3.81
CA ALA A 78 -24.07 -8.93 3.10
C ALA A 78 -24.79 -7.93 4.02
N ALA A 79 -25.02 -8.29 5.29
CA ALA A 79 -25.62 -7.40 6.27
C ALA A 79 -24.67 -6.28 6.68
N SER A 80 -23.39 -6.59 6.92
CA SER A 80 -22.35 -5.58 7.19
C SER A 80 -22.15 -4.63 6.00
N PHE A 81 -22.13 -5.18 4.78
CA PHE A 81 -22.01 -4.38 3.55
C PHE A 81 -23.21 -3.44 3.39
N ARG A 82 -24.44 -3.96 3.54
CA ARG A 82 -25.66 -3.14 3.45
C ARG A 82 -25.65 -2.03 4.50
N SER A 83 -25.30 -2.35 5.74
CA SER A 83 -25.21 -1.35 6.82
C SER A 83 -24.21 -0.25 6.48
N GLY A 84 -23.01 -0.62 6.02
CA GLY A 84 -21.99 0.33 5.59
C GLY A 84 -22.43 1.20 4.41
N ALA A 85 -23.05 0.61 3.38
CA ALA A 85 -23.51 1.30 2.19
C ALA A 85 -24.70 2.25 2.44
N THR A 86 -25.55 1.94 3.43
CA THR A 86 -26.66 2.83 3.81
C THR A 86 -26.23 4.04 4.66
N ASN A 87 -25.00 4.06 5.18
CA ASN A 87 -24.52 5.13 6.04
C ASN A 87 -23.88 6.24 5.20
N LEU A 88 -24.43 7.46 5.29
CA LEU A 88 -23.91 8.64 4.57
C LEU A 88 -22.46 8.98 4.95
N ASN A 89 -22.05 8.75 6.19
CA ASN A 89 -20.66 9.02 6.62
C ASN A 89 -19.67 8.13 5.86
N THR A 90 -20.06 6.90 5.51
CA THR A 90 -19.24 6.00 4.68
C THR A 90 -18.96 6.63 3.33
N TRP A 91 -19.97 7.24 2.70
CA TRP A 91 -19.82 7.86 1.38
C TRP A 91 -18.96 9.13 1.41
N ILE A 92 -19.09 9.94 2.47
CA ILE A 92 -18.24 11.13 2.65
C ILE A 92 -16.76 10.70 2.77
N LEU A 93 -16.47 9.71 3.63
CA LEU A 93 -15.13 9.17 3.80
C LEU A 93 -14.62 8.49 2.53
N PHE A 94 -15.50 7.80 1.79
CA PHE A 94 -15.18 7.15 0.53
C PHE A 94 -14.76 8.16 -0.54
N ILE A 95 -15.53 9.22 -0.75
CA ILE A 95 -15.23 10.27 -1.74
C ILE A 95 -13.92 10.97 -1.36
N GLN A 96 -13.75 11.35 -0.09
CA GLN A 96 -12.52 11.98 0.39
C GLN A 96 -11.30 11.09 0.14
N TYR A 97 -11.41 9.80 0.48
CA TYR A 97 -10.33 8.84 0.25
C TYR A 97 -10.05 8.67 -1.24
N ALA A 98 -11.08 8.53 -2.08
CA ALA A 98 -10.95 8.39 -3.52
C ALA A 98 -10.27 9.61 -4.16
N CYS A 99 -10.61 10.82 -3.73
CA CYS A 99 -9.95 12.05 -4.21
C CYS A 99 -8.49 12.10 -3.79
N CYS A 100 -8.18 11.91 -2.50
CA CYS A 100 -6.80 11.96 -2.01
C CYS A 100 -5.92 10.87 -2.63
N PHE A 101 -6.40 9.62 -2.59
CA PHE A 101 -5.65 8.48 -3.11
C PHE A 101 -5.57 8.50 -4.65
N GLY A 102 -6.61 8.95 -5.34
CA GLY A 102 -6.64 9.05 -6.80
C GLY A 102 -5.64 10.06 -7.35
N VAL A 103 -5.54 11.24 -6.72
CA VAL A 103 -4.50 12.24 -7.06
C VAL A 103 -3.11 11.66 -6.79
N GLU A 104 -2.94 11.00 -5.66
CA GLU A 104 -1.67 10.37 -5.28
C GLU A 104 -1.24 9.28 -6.29
N LEU A 105 -2.16 8.43 -6.74
CA LEU A 105 -1.89 7.39 -7.73
C LEU A 105 -1.52 7.99 -9.09
N THR A 106 -2.25 9.01 -9.52
CA THR A 106 -1.99 9.72 -10.79
C THR A 106 -0.62 10.36 -10.78
N MET A 107 -0.24 11.01 -9.67
CA MET A 107 1.08 11.62 -9.53
C MET A 107 2.20 10.58 -9.49
N ASN A 108 2.02 9.46 -8.78
CA ASN A 108 3.00 8.36 -8.75
C ASN A 108 3.23 7.74 -10.15
N ASN A 109 2.16 7.57 -10.93
CA ASN A 109 2.26 6.99 -12.28
C ASN A 109 2.92 7.96 -13.28
N ALA A 110 2.62 9.26 -13.17
CA ALA A 110 3.16 10.27 -14.07
C ALA A 110 4.57 10.76 -13.68
N ALA A 111 4.97 10.65 -12.41
CA ALA A 111 6.21 11.25 -11.89
C ALA A 111 7.47 10.74 -12.60
N ALA A 112 7.63 9.42 -12.76
CA ALA A 112 8.82 8.85 -13.40
C ALA A 112 8.95 9.29 -14.87
N SER A 113 7.83 9.30 -15.60
CA SER A 113 7.78 9.76 -17.00
C SER A 113 8.03 11.26 -17.12
N TYR A 114 7.51 12.06 -16.19
CA TYR A 114 7.70 13.51 -16.14
C TYR A 114 9.17 13.89 -15.88
N PHE A 115 9.84 13.23 -14.92
CA PHE A 115 11.25 13.49 -14.64
C PHE A 115 12.16 13.14 -15.82
N LYS A 116 11.81 12.07 -16.56
CA LYS A 116 12.54 11.68 -17.78
C LYS A 116 12.35 12.68 -18.93
N SER A 117 11.13 13.16 -19.18
CA SER A 117 10.83 14.02 -20.33
C SER A 117 11.18 15.49 -20.10
N LYS A 118 11.01 16.00 -18.88
CA LYS A 118 11.21 17.42 -18.57
C LYS A 118 12.63 17.77 -18.16
N PHE A 119 13.31 16.86 -17.45
CA PHE A 119 14.66 17.06 -16.93
C PHE A 119 15.72 16.21 -17.64
N GLU A 120 15.33 15.49 -18.71
CA GLU A 120 16.21 14.62 -19.52
C GLU A 120 17.02 13.61 -18.69
N LEU A 121 16.46 13.21 -17.54
CA LEU A 121 17.10 12.28 -16.61
C LEU A 121 17.09 10.85 -17.17
N SER A 122 18.11 10.08 -16.81
CA SER A 122 18.14 8.64 -17.13
C SER A 122 16.95 7.93 -16.46
N THR A 123 16.51 6.81 -17.04
CA THR A 123 15.35 6.06 -16.52
C THR A 123 15.60 5.59 -15.07
N GLU A 124 16.86 5.37 -14.71
CA GLU A 124 17.30 4.96 -13.38
C GLU A 124 17.20 6.09 -12.36
N SER A 125 17.73 7.28 -12.67
CA SER A 125 17.68 8.42 -11.74
C SER A 125 16.27 9.00 -11.61
N ALA A 126 15.49 9.01 -12.69
CA ALA A 126 14.09 9.39 -12.66
C ALA A 126 13.25 8.44 -11.77
N ALA A 127 13.49 7.13 -11.85
CA ALA A 127 12.84 6.14 -10.98
C ALA A 127 13.25 6.30 -9.51
N ALA A 128 14.53 6.57 -9.25
CA ALA A 128 15.04 6.80 -7.89
C ALA A 128 14.37 8.03 -7.25
N ILE A 129 14.26 9.15 -7.97
CA ILE A 129 13.62 10.37 -7.47
C ILE A 129 12.11 10.15 -7.27
N ALA A 130 11.43 9.52 -8.23
CA ALA A 130 10.00 9.20 -8.10
C ALA A 130 9.72 8.29 -6.90
N SER A 131 10.64 7.37 -6.56
CA SER A 131 10.48 6.48 -5.42
C SER A 131 10.46 7.21 -4.07
N ILE A 132 11.18 8.34 -3.92
CA ILE A 132 11.22 9.13 -2.69
C ILE A 132 9.82 9.59 -2.29
N PHE A 133 8.99 9.94 -3.29
CA PHE A 133 7.60 10.30 -3.05
C PHE A 133 6.79 9.14 -2.45
N GLY A 134 7.00 7.90 -2.92
CA GLY A 134 6.42 6.70 -2.33
C GLY A 134 6.90 6.41 -0.90
N TRP A 135 8.17 6.68 -0.60
CA TRP A 135 8.75 6.53 0.74
C TRP A 135 8.22 7.54 1.76
N MET A 136 7.97 8.78 1.33
CA MET A 136 7.36 9.81 2.17
C MET A 136 6.04 9.34 2.80
N ASN A 137 5.26 8.54 2.07
CA ASN A 137 3.98 8.03 2.54
C ASN A 137 4.08 7.10 3.76
N LEU A 138 5.23 6.44 3.98
CA LEU A 138 5.45 5.63 5.17
C LEU A 138 5.50 6.52 6.42
N PHE A 139 6.27 7.59 6.34
CA PHE A 139 6.46 8.53 7.45
C PHE A 139 5.25 9.43 7.63
N ALA A 140 4.73 10.03 6.56
CA ALA A 140 3.58 10.93 6.62
C ALA A 140 2.35 10.25 7.24
N ARG A 141 2.09 8.97 6.92
CA ARG A 141 0.96 8.23 7.50
C ARG A 141 1.22 7.75 8.92
N GLY A 142 2.46 7.36 9.24
CA GLY A 142 2.84 7.02 10.62
C GLY A 142 2.69 8.23 11.55
N ILE A 143 3.18 9.39 11.12
CA ILE A 143 3.08 10.65 11.86
C ILE A 143 1.63 11.12 11.97
N GLY A 144 0.85 11.04 10.88
CA GLY A 144 -0.57 11.40 10.90
C GLY A 144 -1.38 10.55 11.89
N GLY A 145 -1.15 9.23 11.92
CA GLY A 145 -1.78 8.34 12.91
C GLY A 145 -1.39 8.68 14.34
N PHE A 146 -0.08 8.84 14.60
CA PHE A 146 0.43 9.21 15.92
C PHE A 146 -0.12 10.56 16.41
N MET A 147 -0.18 11.56 15.53
CA MET A 147 -0.74 12.87 15.84
C MET A 147 -2.24 12.78 16.14
N SER A 148 -3.00 12.04 15.34
CA SER A 148 -4.44 11.82 15.54
C SER A 148 -4.73 11.13 16.87
N ASP A 149 -3.97 10.09 17.23
CA ASP A 149 -4.13 9.37 18.50
C ASP A 149 -3.76 10.24 19.71
N LYS A 150 -2.70 11.05 19.59
CA LYS A 150 -2.28 11.97 20.66
C LYS A 150 -3.30 13.09 20.88
N LEU A 151 -3.89 13.62 19.81
CA LEU A 151 -4.95 14.63 19.88
C LEU A 151 -6.27 14.04 20.37
N ASN A 152 -6.57 12.78 20.03
CA ASN A 152 -7.71 12.05 20.60
C ASN A 152 -7.58 11.91 22.12
N SER A 153 -6.39 11.55 22.61
CA SER A 153 -6.14 11.41 24.05
C SER A 153 -6.31 12.71 24.83
N LYS A 154 -6.17 13.87 24.18
CA LYS A 154 -6.26 15.20 24.82
C LYS A 154 -7.61 15.89 24.63
N MET A 155 -8.27 15.71 23.49
CA MET A 155 -9.47 16.47 23.09
C MET A 155 -10.65 15.58 22.65
N GLY A 156 -10.54 14.26 22.81
CA GLY A 156 -11.55 13.29 22.39
C GLY A 156 -11.78 13.32 20.86
N MET A 157 -13.00 12.96 20.44
CA MET A 157 -13.37 12.90 19.01
C MET A 157 -13.15 14.21 18.24
N ARG A 158 -13.27 15.38 18.90
CA ARG A 158 -12.97 16.67 18.27
C ARG A 158 -11.49 16.82 17.92
N GLY A 159 -10.59 16.25 18.72
CA GLY A 159 -9.16 16.22 18.45
C GLY A 159 -8.78 15.36 17.23
N ARG A 160 -9.53 14.28 16.96
CA ARG A 160 -9.31 13.44 15.76
C ARG A 160 -9.76 14.07 14.46
N ILE A 161 -10.77 14.94 14.49
CA ILE A 161 -11.32 15.60 13.29
C ILE A 161 -10.41 16.77 12.85
N CYS A 162 -9.67 17.37 13.78
CA CYS A 162 -8.74 18.47 13.51
C CYS A 162 -7.34 18.02 13.06
N ALA A 163 -7.05 16.72 13.08
CA ALA A 163 -5.75 16.12 12.78
C ALA A 163 -5.74 15.48 11.39
#